data_AF-E0UFC8-F1
#
_entry.id   AF-E0UFC8-F1
#
_cell.length_a   1.000
_cell.length_b   1.000
_cell.length_c   1.000
_cell.angle_alpha   90.00
_cell.angle_beta   90.00
_cell.angle_gamma   90.00
#
_symmetry.space_group_name_H-M   'P 1'
#
loop_
_entity.id
_entity.type
_entity.pdbx_description
1 polymer ?
#
loop_
_entity_poly.entity_id
_entity_poly.type
_entity_poly.pdbx_seq_one_letter_code
_entity_poly.pdbx_strand_id
1 'polypeptide(L)'
;MDSPIDSSLKIYQSALEIVAQSKRSPSKEQVLDVLLARDSLKNALSNQEKIPHDLVFKIVELDSCLKKQAYKINRVLNLEGYRGSLPTQPEDWWWHLETTGDGHSGDNLDGLWKILRAILWTGNLSLLIAIIPRFLSAGAGLGGALGVVIPSLLTLVNARSEFTETGQKELEKWLVKWGIKPHCHEKIKLGLTFLVSLVLFLIWWQGLPFFAELSNKRGYEIYKNGQLATAEEKYLKAIAVDPDNLSAHYNLGNLYEDLQNFQEARKYYLIAAKGDIPEAYNNLGRLSIVEKKYPQAVFWLQQGIGIQGSKPLNVQYSLYKNLGWVRFEQKRYDKAEEALSTAIDLVETATKDEIAQIRNRGSASCLLGQILTQRPRAKQIALQQKQEQKILKQWQQCYELVSYTPAKERSLEEDDWLYLACNKLKEAHKSCESH
;
A
#
# COMPACT_ATOMS: atom_id res chain seq x y z
N MET A 1 28.29 -71.97 -36.21
CA MET A 1 27.07 -71.71 -35.44
C MET A 1 27.40 -70.58 -34.49
N ASP A 2 26.66 -69.47 -34.55
CA ASP A 2 26.86 -68.35 -33.62
C ASP A 2 26.64 -68.83 -32.18
N SER A 3 27.46 -68.35 -31.24
CA SER A 3 27.27 -68.65 -29.81
C SER A 3 25.88 -68.20 -29.37
N PRO A 4 25.21 -68.89 -28.42
CA PRO A 4 23.94 -68.43 -27.87
C PRO A 4 23.96 -66.96 -27.42
N ILE A 5 25.11 -66.49 -26.92
CA ILE A 5 25.33 -65.09 -26.51
C ILE A 5 25.33 -64.16 -27.72
N ASP A 6 26.06 -64.50 -28.79
CA ASP A 6 26.14 -63.66 -29.98
C ASP A 6 24.77 -63.53 -30.65
N SER A 7 23.99 -64.62 -30.63
CA SER A 7 22.61 -64.62 -31.10
C SER A 7 21.72 -63.70 -30.24
N SER A 8 21.71 -63.86 -28.91
CA SER A 8 20.89 -63.03 -28.02
C SER A 8 21.31 -61.55 -28.04
N LEU A 9 22.61 -61.26 -28.18
CA LEU A 9 23.12 -59.89 -28.28
C LEU A 9 22.65 -59.21 -29.57
N LYS A 10 22.71 -59.92 -30.72
CA LYS A 10 22.20 -59.42 -32.00
C LYS A 10 20.70 -59.13 -31.94
N ILE A 11 19.92 -60.00 -31.30
CA ILE A 11 18.47 -59.81 -31.13
C ILE A 11 18.20 -58.59 -30.26
N TYR A 12 18.89 -58.45 -29.11
CA TYR A 12 18.73 -57.29 -28.23
C TYR A 12 19.08 -55.97 -28.93
N GLN A 13 20.21 -55.94 -29.64
CA GLN A 13 20.61 -54.78 -30.44
C GLN A 13 19.56 -54.42 -31.49
N SER A 14 19.10 -55.41 -32.27
CA SER A 14 18.14 -55.18 -33.37
C SER A 14 16.80 -54.67 -32.86
N ALA A 15 16.28 -55.27 -31.78
CA ALA A 15 15.03 -54.83 -31.16
C ALA A 15 15.16 -53.39 -30.63
N LEU A 16 16.29 -53.07 -29.98
CA LEU A 16 16.52 -51.75 -29.41
C LEU A 16 16.68 -50.67 -30.48
N GLU A 17 17.35 -50.99 -31.59
CA GLU A 17 17.49 -50.08 -32.74
C GLU A 17 16.13 -49.70 -33.34
N ILE A 18 15.19 -50.64 -33.45
CA ILE A 18 13.83 -50.38 -33.94
C ILE A 18 13.12 -49.35 -33.03
N VAL A 19 13.19 -49.52 -31.71
CA VAL A 19 12.57 -48.59 -30.75
C VAL A 19 13.28 -47.23 -30.74
N ALA A 20 14.61 -47.23 -30.83
CA ALA A 20 15.42 -46.01 -30.81
C ALA A 20 15.19 -45.15 -32.06
N GLN A 21 15.18 -45.77 -33.25
CA GLN A 21 15.08 -45.07 -34.54
C GLN A 21 13.64 -44.76 -34.96
N SER A 22 12.63 -45.33 -34.29
CA SER A 22 11.23 -45.04 -34.62
C SER A 22 10.89 -43.55 -34.41
N LYS A 23 10.47 -42.89 -35.49
CA LYS A 23 9.89 -41.53 -35.47
C LYS A 23 8.47 -41.49 -34.91
N ARG A 24 7.76 -42.62 -34.89
CA ARG A 24 6.42 -42.79 -34.30
C ARG A 24 6.54 -43.47 -32.93
N SER A 25 5.48 -43.43 -32.12
CA SER A 25 5.45 -44.21 -30.87
C SER A 25 5.61 -45.71 -31.20
N PRO A 26 6.52 -46.44 -30.52
CA PRO A 26 6.67 -47.88 -30.75
C PRO A 26 5.39 -48.63 -30.36
N SER A 27 5.15 -49.80 -30.96
CA SER A 27 4.03 -50.66 -30.56
C SER A 27 4.34 -51.39 -29.24
N LYS A 28 3.31 -51.96 -28.60
CA LYS A 28 3.50 -52.72 -27.35
C LYS A 28 4.38 -53.95 -27.57
N GLU A 29 4.22 -54.61 -28.71
CA GLU A 29 5.03 -55.76 -29.13
C GLU A 29 6.50 -55.37 -29.27
N GLN A 30 6.80 -54.28 -29.99
CA GLN A 30 8.16 -53.80 -30.18
C GLN A 30 8.86 -53.45 -28.85
N VAL A 31 8.13 -52.85 -27.91
CA VAL A 31 8.67 -52.55 -26.58
C VAL A 31 8.93 -53.83 -25.79
N LEU A 32 8.01 -54.80 -25.85
CA LEU A 32 8.14 -56.07 -25.15
C LEU A 32 9.29 -56.91 -25.72
N ASP A 33 9.49 -56.90 -27.05
CA ASP A 33 10.59 -57.58 -27.72
C ASP A 33 11.96 -57.13 -27.19
N VAL A 34 12.13 -55.83 -26.92
CA VAL A 34 13.38 -55.29 -26.35
C VAL A 34 13.64 -55.84 -24.94
N LEU A 35 12.61 -55.87 -24.10
CA LEU A 35 12.72 -56.34 -22.71
C LEU A 35 13.01 -57.84 -22.67
N LEU A 36 12.28 -58.62 -23.45
CA LEU A 36 12.47 -60.07 -23.55
C LEU A 36 13.81 -60.43 -24.19
N ALA A 37 14.28 -59.67 -25.18
CA ALA A 37 15.60 -59.87 -25.76
C ALA A 37 16.71 -59.61 -24.73
N ARG A 38 16.52 -58.64 -23.83
CA ARG A 38 17.47 -58.39 -22.74
C ARG A 38 17.48 -59.50 -21.69
N ASP A 39 16.31 -60.07 -21.38
CA ASP A 39 16.19 -61.26 -20.53
C ASP A 39 16.89 -62.47 -21.16
N SER A 40 16.70 -62.69 -22.46
CA SER A 40 17.39 -63.76 -23.21
C SER A 40 18.90 -63.61 -23.14
N LEU A 41 19.41 -62.39 -23.31
CA LEU A 41 20.84 -62.09 -23.20
C LEU A 41 21.36 -62.33 -21.77
N LYS A 42 20.62 -61.93 -20.73
CA LYS A 42 20.96 -62.25 -19.33
C LYS A 42 21.11 -63.75 -19.14
N ASN A 43 20.12 -64.53 -19.59
CA ASN A 43 20.14 -65.99 -19.44
C ASN A 43 21.31 -66.66 -20.18
N ALA A 44 21.66 -66.16 -21.37
CA ALA A 44 22.82 -66.64 -22.12
C ALA A 44 24.15 -66.34 -21.40
N LEU A 45 24.26 -65.18 -20.73
CA LEU A 45 25.43 -64.77 -19.96
C LEU A 45 25.60 -65.56 -18.66
N SER A 46 24.51 -65.90 -17.98
CA SER A 46 24.53 -66.67 -16.71
C SER A 46 25.15 -68.06 -16.86
N ASN A 47 25.20 -68.61 -18.08
CA ASN A 47 25.74 -69.94 -18.37
C ASN A 47 27.24 -69.93 -18.73
N GLN A 48 27.94 -68.81 -18.56
CA GLN A 48 29.36 -68.67 -18.88
C GLN A 48 30.23 -68.46 -17.65
N GLU A 49 31.35 -69.19 -17.57
CA GLU A 49 32.34 -69.01 -16.49
C GLU A 49 33.16 -67.71 -16.62
N LYS A 50 33.38 -67.21 -17.85
CA LYS A 50 34.14 -65.97 -18.12
C LYS A 50 33.53 -65.17 -19.25
N ILE A 51 33.21 -63.90 -18.98
CA ILE A 51 32.63 -62.97 -19.95
C ILE A 51 33.75 -62.07 -20.51
N PRO A 52 34.00 -62.05 -21.83
CA PRO A 52 35.01 -61.17 -22.44
C PRO A 52 34.71 -59.67 -22.21
N HIS A 53 35.75 -58.85 -22.03
CA HIS A 53 35.58 -57.41 -21.77
C HIS A 53 34.87 -56.67 -22.91
N ASP A 54 35.16 -56.99 -24.17
CA ASP A 54 34.53 -56.35 -25.34
C ASP A 54 33.01 -56.57 -25.38
N LEU A 55 32.56 -57.73 -24.89
CA LEU A 55 31.15 -58.05 -24.78
C LEU A 55 30.48 -57.22 -23.68
N VAL A 56 31.14 -57.05 -22.54
CA VAL A 56 30.65 -56.18 -21.45
C VAL A 56 30.51 -54.74 -21.93
N PHE A 57 31.49 -54.21 -22.67
CA PHE A 57 31.41 -52.85 -23.22
C PHE A 57 30.21 -52.66 -24.16
N LYS A 58 29.96 -53.63 -25.05
CA LYS A 58 28.76 -53.61 -25.93
C LYS A 58 27.46 -53.63 -25.14
N ILE A 59 27.36 -54.47 -24.10
CA ILE A 59 26.15 -54.54 -23.26
C ILE A 59 25.91 -53.20 -22.56
N VAL A 60 26.94 -52.58 -22.00
CA VAL A 60 26.83 -51.27 -21.33
C VAL A 60 26.36 -50.18 -22.30
N GLU A 61 26.84 -50.19 -23.54
CA GLU A 61 26.41 -49.25 -24.58
C GLU A 61 24.92 -49.43 -24.92
N LEU A 62 24.49 -50.68 -25.15
CA LEU A 62 23.09 -50.99 -25.45
C LEU A 62 22.17 -50.69 -24.26
N ASP A 63 22.58 -51.04 -23.04
CA ASP A 63 21.83 -50.74 -21.81
C ASP A 63 21.68 -49.22 -21.60
N SER A 64 22.71 -48.45 -21.95
CA SER A 64 22.65 -46.98 -21.93
C SER A 64 21.68 -46.41 -22.96
N CYS A 65 21.60 -47.03 -24.15
CA CYS A 65 20.60 -46.67 -25.16
C CYS A 65 19.18 -47.02 -24.70
N LEU A 66 18.97 -48.19 -24.07
CA LEU A 66 17.69 -48.59 -23.50
C LEU A 66 17.19 -47.61 -22.44
N LYS A 67 18.06 -47.17 -21.52
CA LYS A 67 17.73 -46.14 -20.53
C LYS A 67 17.25 -44.84 -21.18
N LYS A 68 17.90 -44.40 -22.28
CA LYS A 68 17.46 -43.21 -23.04
C LYS A 68 16.08 -43.39 -23.68
N GLN A 69 15.62 -44.62 -23.92
CA GLN A 69 14.29 -44.90 -24.47
C GLN A 69 13.21 -45.10 -23.40
N ALA A 70 13.54 -45.02 -22.10
CA ALA A 70 12.61 -45.26 -20.99
C ALA A 70 11.28 -44.48 -21.13
N TYR A 71 11.34 -43.21 -21.52
CA TYR A 71 10.14 -42.39 -21.76
C TYR A 71 9.21 -42.97 -22.83
N LYS A 72 9.76 -43.40 -23.98
CA LYS A 72 8.96 -44.00 -25.07
C LYS A 72 8.32 -45.32 -24.61
N ILE A 73 9.06 -46.10 -23.83
CA ILE A 73 8.63 -47.40 -23.28
C ILE A 73 7.48 -47.20 -22.29
N ASN A 74 7.64 -46.32 -21.29
CA ASN A 74 6.66 -46.09 -20.22
C ASN A 74 5.34 -45.50 -20.74
N ARG A 75 5.36 -44.79 -21.88
CA ARG A 75 4.15 -44.26 -22.50
C ARG A 75 3.29 -45.34 -23.17
N VAL A 76 3.92 -46.43 -23.61
CA VAL A 76 3.28 -47.49 -24.41
C VAL A 76 2.90 -48.68 -23.55
N LEU A 77 3.72 -49.02 -22.57
CA LEU A 77 3.59 -50.21 -21.74
C LEU A 77 3.56 -49.83 -20.25
N ASN A 78 2.52 -50.28 -19.54
CA ASN A 78 2.48 -50.20 -18.07
C ASN A 78 3.28 -51.36 -17.47
N LEU A 79 4.58 -51.17 -17.25
CA LEU A 79 5.49 -52.22 -16.81
C LEU A 79 5.06 -52.87 -15.48
N GLU A 80 4.46 -52.12 -14.56
CA GLU A 80 3.94 -52.65 -13.28
C GLU A 80 2.92 -53.77 -13.47
N GLY A 81 1.97 -53.62 -14.40
CA GLY A 81 0.97 -54.65 -14.67
C GLY A 81 1.55 -55.91 -15.32
N TYR A 82 2.64 -55.76 -16.09
CA TYR A 82 3.30 -56.89 -16.75
C TYR A 82 4.17 -57.68 -15.77
N ARG A 83 4.87 -57.02 -14.83
CA ARG A 83 5.65 -57.70 -13.76
C ARG A 83 4.80 -58.70 -12.98
N GLY A 84 3.54 -58.37 -12.69
CA GLY A 84 2.61 -59.24 -11.95
C GLY A 84 2.03 -60.41 -12.74
N SER A 85 2.20 -60.43 -14.07
CA SER A 85 1.60 -61.45 -14.96
C SER A 85 2.61 -62.47 -15.50
N LEU A 86 3.91 -62.25 -15.28
CA LEU A 86 4.97 -63.15 -15.72
C LEU A 86 5.14 -64.34 -14.75
N PRO A 87 5.54 -65.54 -15.23
CA PRO A 87 5.69 -66.74 -14.40
C PRO A 87 6.67 -66.59 -13.22
N THR A 88 7.64 -65.70 -13.38
CA THR A 88 8.62 -65.27 -12.37
C THR A 88 8.66 -63.75 -12.39
N GLN A 89 8.58 -63.12 -11.23
CA GLN A 89 8.64 -61.67 -11.14
C GLN A 89 10.04 -61.18 -11.52
N PRO A 90 10.20 -60.36 -12.56
CA PRO A 90 11.51 -59.88 -12.95
C PRO A 90 11.98 -58.79 -11.97
N GLU A 91 13.14 -59.00 -11.34
CA GLU A 91 13.80 -58.00 -10.46
C GLU A 91 14.82 -57.13 -11.21
N ASP A 92 15.08 -57.42 -12.48
CA ASP A 92 16.09 -56.73 -13.26
C ASP A 92 15.70 -55.28 -13.58
N TRP A 93 16.66 -54.36 -13.49
CA TRP A 93 16.42 -52.92 -13.60
C TRP A 93 15.72 -52.48 -14.90
N TRP A 94 15.87 -53.22 -16.02
CA TRP A 94 15.22 -52.88 -17.29
C TRP A 94 13.71 -53.15 -17.28
N TRP A 95 13.20 -53.89 -16.29
CA TRP A 95 11.77 -53.97 -16.00
C TRP A 95 11.28 -52.85 -15.10
N HIS A 96 12.17 -51.97 -14.59
CA HIS A 96 11.89 -50.86 -13.67
C HIS A 96 12.25 -49.49 -14.27
N LEU A 97 12.06 -49.33 -15.59
CA LEU A 97 12.41 -48.11 -16.34
C LEU A 97 11.55 -46.90 -15.96
N GLU A 98 10.46 -47.05 -15.20
CA GLU A 98 9.65 -45.94 -14.69
C GLU A 98 10.46 -45.00 -13.80
N THR A 99 11.51 -45.53 -13.14
CA THR A 99 12.39 -44.77 -12.24
C THR A 99 13.44 -43.93 -12.99
N THR A 100 13.58 -44.09 -14.31
CA THR A 100 14.68 -43.52 -15.11
C THR A 100 14.26 -42.39 -16.07
N GLY A 101 12.98 -41.99 -16.05
CA GLY A 101 12.31 -41.26 -17.13
C GLY A 101 12.17 -39.74 -17.02
N ASP A 102 12.98 -39.02 -16.24
CA ASP A 102 12.76 -37.58 -15.98
C ASP A 102 13.80 -36.66 -16.66
N GLY A 103 13.89 -36.70 -18.00
CA GLY A 103 14.82 -35.83 -18.73
C GLY A 103 14.47 -35.56 -20.20
N HIS A 104 13.59 -34.58 -20.47
CA HIS A 104 13.90 -33.39 -21.31
C HIS A 104 12.66 -32.65 -21.90
N SER A 105 12.73 -31.31 -21.78
CA SER A 105 12.24 -30.26 -22.71
C SER A 105 10.76 -29.80 -22.74
N GLY A 106 9.87 -30.37 -21.93
CA GLY A 106 8.51 -29.82 -21.70
C GLY A 106 8.33 -29.11 -20.35
N ASP A 107 9.14 -29.47 -19.34
CA ASP A 107 8.95 -29.07 -17.93
C ASP A 107 9.57 -27.73 -17.53
N ASN A 108 10.41 -27.10 -18.37
CA ASN A 108 11.02 -25.81 -18.00
C ASN A 108 9.97 -24.70 -17.82
N LEU A 109 8.87 -24.74 -18.59
CA LEU A 109 7.79 -23.77 -18.47
C LEU A 109 6.83 -24.11 -17.32
N ASP A 110 6.51 -25.39 -17.11
CA ASP A 110 5.62 -25.81 -16.01
C ASP A 110 6.26 -25.66 -14.63
N GLY A 111 7.57 -25.92 -14.51
CA GLY A 111 8.34 -25.57 -13.32
C GLY A 111 8.36 -24.05 -13.07
N LEU A 112 8.51 -23.25 -14.12
CA LEU A 112 8.51 -21.79 -14.03
C LEU A 112 7.15 -21.25 -13.56
N TRP A 113 6.03 -21.78 -14.05
CA TRP A 113 4.70 -21.38 -13.59
C TRP A 113 4.46 -21.71 -12.11
N LYS A 114 4.98 -22.85 -11.64
CA LYS A 114 4.93 -23.24 -10.21
C LYS A 114 5.73 -22.27 -9.34
N ILE A 115 6.93 -21.89 -9.77
CA ILE A 115 7.78 -20.91 -9.07
C ILE A 115 7.12 -19.53 -9.04
N LEU A 116 6.62 -19.04 -10.18
CA LEU A 116 5.96 -17.74 -10.26
C LEU A 116 4.72 -17.66 -9.36
N ARG A 117 3.90 -18.72 -9.35
CA ARG A 117 2.74 -18.81 -8.47
C ARG A 117 3.14 -18.81 -6.99
N ALA A 118 4.22 -19.51 -6.62
CA ALA A 118 4.72 -19.50 -5.25
C ALA A 118 5.14 -18.09 -4.80
N ILE A 119 5.84 -17.35 -5.67
CA ILE A 119 6.22 -15.95 -5.42
C ILE A 119 4.98 -15.06 -5.23
N LEU A 120 4.01 -15.15 -6.15
CA LEU A 120 2.76 -14.38 -6.05
C LEU A 120 1.98 -14.72 -4.79
N TRP A 121 1.95 -15.99 -4.40
CA TRP A 121 1.30 -16.41 -3.17
C TRP A 121 1.99 -15.84 -1.92
N THR A 122 3.31 -15.86 -1.87
CA THR A 122 4.08 -15.22 -0.78
C THR A 122 3.78 -13.73 -0.71
N GLY A 123 3.71 -13.04 -1.86
CA GLY A 123 3.30 -11.64 -1.95
C GLY A 123 1.89 -11.40 -1.41
N ASN A 124 0.93 -12.26 -1.76
CA ASN A 124 -0.44 -12.18 -1.27
C ASN A 124 -0.54 -12.41 0.24
N LEU A 125 0.22 -13.35 0.80
CA LEU A 125 0.28 -13.58 2.23
C LEU A 125 0.83 -12.33 2.95
N SER A 126 1.89 -11.71 2.40
CA SER A 126 2.43 -10.47 2.93
C SER A 126 1.40 -9.33 2.89
N LEU A 127 0.66 -9.17 1.79
CA LEU A 127 -0.40 -8.17 1.67
C LEU A 127 -1.55 -8.44 2.65
N LEU A 128 -1.95 -9.69 2.84
CA LEU A 128 -2.98 -10.06 3.81
C LEU A 128 -2.57 -9.70 5.24
N ILE A 129 -1.32 -10.00 5.63
CA ILE A 129 -0.78 -9.62 6.95
C ILE A 129 -0.80 -8.09 7.13
N ALA A 130 -0.58 -7.32 6.07
CA ALA A 130 -0.64 -5.86 6.11
C ALA A 130 -2.08 -5.29 6.15
N ILE A 131 -3.02 -5.91 5.42
CA ILE A 131 -4.40 -5.42 5.22
C ILE A 131 -5.32 -5.83 6.38
N ILE A 132 -5.26 -7.09 6.82
CA ILE A 132 -6.23 -7.65 7.79
C ILE A 132 -6.27 -6.85 9.09
N PRO A 133 -5.14 -6.52 9.75
CA PRO A 133 -5.17 -5.79 11.01
C PRO A 133 -5.83 -4.42 10.88
N ARG A 134 -5.58 -3.70 9.76
CA ARG A 134 -6.09 -2.36 9.48
C ARG A 134 -7.63 -2.31 9.40
N PHE A 135 -8.26 -3.41 8.96
CA PHE A 135 -9.72 -3.51 8.94
C PHE A 135 -10.31 -4.10 10.22
N LEU A 136 -9.61 -5.02 10.90
CA LEU A 136 -10.07 -5.56 12.18
C LEU A 136 -10.09 -4.50 13.29
N SER A 137 -9.04 -3.67 13.36
CA SER A 137 -9.02 -2.51 14.27
C SER A 137 -10.06 -1.45 13.92
N ALA A 138 -10.56 -1.45 12.68
CA ALA A 138 -11.57 -0.52 12.19
C ALA A 138 -13.02 -1.02 12.35
N GLY A 139 -13.26 -2.21 12.89
CA GLY A 139 -14.60 -2.75 13.20
C GLY A 139 -15.10 -3.85 12.25
N ALA A 140 -16.03 -4.65 12.75
CA ALA A 140 -16.30 -6.03 12.33
C ALA A 140 -16.90 -6.25 10.91
N GLY A 141 -17.24 -5.20 10.15
CA GLY A 141 -17.99 -5.36 8.89
C GLY A 141 -17.18 -5.99 7.75
N LEU A 142 -16.23 -5.22 7.19
CA LEU A 142 -15.44 -5.64 6.03
C LEU A 142 -14.21 -6.48 6.40
N GLY A 143 -13.61 -6.23 7.58
CA GLY A 143 -12.42 -6.94 8.04
C GLY A 143 -12.65 -8.43 8.30
N GLY A 144 -13.84 -8.80 8.78
CA GLY A 144 -14.21 -10.21 9.01
C GLY A 144 -14.35 -10.99 7.70
N ALA A 145 -14.98 -10.41 6.68
CA ALA A 145 -15.13 -11.04 5.37
C ALA A 145 -13.78 -11.21 4.67
N LEU A 146 -12.93 -10.18 4.68
CA LEU A 146 -11.58 -10.25 4.09
C LEU A 146 -10.66 -11.22 4.83
N GLY A 147 -10.75 -11.28 6.16
CA GLY A 147 -9.93 -12.15 7.02
C GLY A 147 -10.29 -13.64 6.96
N VAL A 148 -11.47 -14.00 6.45
CA VAL A 148 -11.90 -15.41 6.32
C VAL A 148 -11.92 -15.85 4.86
N VAL A 149 -12.49 -15.05 3.96
CA VAL A 149 -12.75 -15.46 2.58
C VAL A 149 -11.46 -15.48 1.75
N ILE A 150 -10.62 -14.44 1.84
CA ILE A 150 -9.42 -14.36 1.00
C ILE A 150 -8.36 -15.39 1.39
N PRO A 151 -8.03 -15.59 2.69
CA PRO A 151 -7.13 -16.67 3.09
C PRO A 151 -7.64 -18.05 2.66
N SER A 152 -8.95 -18.31 2.78
CA SER A 152 -9.55 -19.59 2.35
C SER A 152 -9.45 -19.81 0.83
N LEU A 153 -9.63 -18.76 0.02
CA LEU A 153 -9.43 -18.81 -1.43
C LEU A 153 -7.95 -19.01 -1.78
N LEU A 154 -7.05 -18.35 -1.05
CA LEU A 154 -5.61 -18.44 -1.26
C LEU A 154 -5.07 -19.85 -0.93
N THR A 155 -5.57 -20.49 0.12
CA THR A 155 -5.20 -21.86 0.52
C THR A 155 -5.77 -22.91 -0.42
N LEU A 156 -6.99 -22.73 -0.96
CA LEU A 156 -7.55 -23.59 -2.00
C LEU A 156 -6.67 -23.64 -3.25
N VAL A 157 -6.06 -22.51 -3.61
CA VAL A 157 -5.17 -22.42 -4.77
C VAL A 157 -3.74 -22.87 -4.44
N ASN A 158 -3.32 -22.84 -3.16
CA ASN A 158 -1.95 -23.12 -2.75
C ASN A 158 -1.86 -23.65 -1.30
N ALA A 159 -1.76 -24.98 -1.11
CA ALA A 159 -0.76 -25.62 -0.24
C ALA A 159 -1.02 -27.13 -0.02
N ARG A 160 0.09 -27.83 0.19
CA ARG A 160 0.26 -29.24 0.58
C ARG A 160 -0.28 -29.51 2.01
N SER A 161 -1.58 -29.69 2.16
CA SER A 161 -2.21 -30.18 3.40
C SER A 161 -3.28 -31.22 3.06
N GLU A 162 -3.37 -32.28 3.86
CA GLU A 162 -4.36 -33.36 3.71
C GLU A 162 -5.81 -32.83 3.76
N PHE A 163 -6.05 -31.74 4.50
CA PHE A 163 -7.36 -31.08 4.60
C PHE A 163 -7.78 -30.33 3.32
N THR A 164 -6.89 -30.21 2.33
CA THR A 164 -7.09 -29.42 1.10
C THR A 164 -7.03 -30.23 -0.19
N GLU A 165 -6.60 -31.49 -0.16
CA GLU A 165 -6.68 -32.37 -1.33
C GLU A 165 -8.12 -32.50 -1.86
N THR A 166 -9.10 -32.54 -0.96
CA THR A 166 -10.52 -32.62 -1.33
C THR A 166 -10.97 -31.38 -2.08
N GLY A 167 -10.60 -30.18 -1.62
CA GLY A 167 -10.94 -28.92 -2.30
C GLY A 167 -10.29 -28.77 -3.67
N GLN A 168 -9.04 -29.23 -3.83
CA GLN A 168 -8.37 -29.26 -5.12
C GLN A 168 -8.95 -30.31 -6.07
N LYS A 169 -9.26 -31.51 -5.57
CA LYS A 169 -9.94 -32.55 -6.36
C LYS A 169 -11.30 -32.05 -6.84
N GLU A 170 -12.05 -31.32 -6.03
CA GLU A 170 -13.30 -30.70 -6.47
C GLU A 170 -13.09 -29.59 -7.50
N LEU A 171 -12.07 -28.73 -7.33
CA LEU A 171 -11.69 -27.73 -8.33
C LEU A 171 -11.28 -28.40 -9.66
N GLU A 172 -10.48 -29.46 -9.61
CA GLU A 172 -10.02 -30.20 -10.80
C GLU A 172 -11.15 -30.97 -11.47
N LYS A 173 -12.05 -31.60 -10.70
CA LYS A 173 -13.29 -32.18 -11.23
C LYS A 173 -14.15 -31.12 -11.91
N TRP A 174 -14.26 -29.92 -11.33
CA TRP A 174 -15.00 -28.82 -11.91
C TRP A 174 -14.38 -28.33 -13.22
N LEU A 175 -13.05 -28.20 -13.28
CA LEU A 175 -12.31 -27.83 -14.50
C LEU A 175 -12.52 -28.88 -15.61
N VAL A 176 -12.43 -30.17 -15.28
CA VAL A 176 -12.67 -31.28 -16.21
C VAL A 176 -14.12 -31.29 -16.69
N LYS A 177 -15.09 -31.03 -15.79
CA LYS A 177 -16.52 -30.90 -16.14
C LYS A 177 -16.79 -29.77 -17.14
N TRP A 178 -15.97 -28.72 -17.12
CA TRP A 178 -16.00 -27.61 -18.07
C TRP A 178 -15.15 -27.84 -19.33
N GLY A 179 -14.64 -29.05 -19.54
CA GLY A 179 -13.90 -29.43 -20.75
C GLY A 179 -12.46 -28.90 -20.80
N ILE A 180 -11.91 -28.46 -19.66
CA ILE A 180 -10.55 -27.92 -19.58
C ILE A 180 -9.56 -29.08 -19.52
N LYS A 181 -8.56 -29.06 -20.41
CA LYS A 181 -7.53 -30.10 -20.46
C LYS A 181 -6.61 -30.04 -19.23
N PRO A 182 -6.16 -31.19 -18.69
CA PRO A 182 -5.27 -31.24 -17.51
C PRO A 182 -4.02 -30.37 -17.63
N HIS A 183 -3.43 -30.24 -18.82
CA HIS A 183 -2.24 -29.41 -19.04
C HIS A 183 -2.50 -27.89 -18.81
N CYS A 184 -3.75 -27.44 -18.79
CA CYS A 184 -4.13 -26.05 -18.55
C CYS A 184 -4.35 -25.72 -17.06
N HIS A 185 -4.43 -26.72 -16.18
CA HIS A 185 -4.79 -26.53 -14.77
C HIS A 185 -3.81 -25.60 -14.04
N GLU A 186 -2.51 -25.76 -14.28
CA GLU A 186 -1.47 -24.93 -13.64
C GLU A 186 -1.55 -23.46 -14.08
N LYS A 187 -1.87 -23.20 -15.35
CA LYS A 187 -2.08 -21.84 -15.88
C LYS A 187 -3.32 -21.17 -15.27
N ILE A 188 -4.38 -21.94 -15.04
CA ILE A 188 -5.61 -21.43 -14.40
C ILE A 188 -5.37 -21.13 -12.92
N LYS A 189 -4.69 -22.03 -12.18
CA LYS A 189 -4.32 -21.80 -10.78
C LYS A 189 -3.45 -20.54 -10.65
N LEU A 190 -2.50 -20.32 -11.56
CA LEU A 190 -1.72 -19.10 -11.62
C LEU A 190 -2.60 -17.87 -11.90
N GLY A 191 -3.51 -17.95 -12.87
CA GLY A 191 -4.45 -16.88 -13.20
C GLY A 191 -5.34 -16.49 -12.02
N LEU A 192 -5.87 -17.46 -11.28
CA LEU A 192 -6.63 -17.23 -10.05
C LEU A 192 -5.76 -16.57 -8.97
N THR A 193 -4.51 -17.04 -8.79
CA THR A 193 -3.56 -16.41 -7.86
C THR A 193 -3.29 -14.95 -8.23
N PHE A 194 -3.10 -14.67 -9.51
CA PHE A 194 -2.89 -13.32 -10.03
C PHE A 194 -4.13 -12.44 -9.82
N LEU A 195 -5.33 -12.97 -10.04
CA LEU A 195 -6.58 -12.25 -9.77
C LEU A 195 -6.71 -11.88 -8.29
N VAL A 196 -6.41 -12.80 -7.36
CA VAL A 196 -6.38 -12.48 -5.92
C VAL A 196 -5.32 -11.41 -5.62
N SER A 197 -4.16 -11.48 -6.27
CA SER A 197 -3.10 -10.48 -6.12
C SER A 197 -3.56 -9.10 -6.56
N LEU A 198 -4.24 -9.02 -7.70
CA LEU A 198 -4.81 -7.78 -8.23
C LEU A 198 -5.87 -7.21 -7.27
N VAL A 199 -6.76 -8.05 -6.73
CA VAL A 199 -7.76 -7.63 -5.75
C VAL A 199 -7.11 -7.09 -4.47
N LEU A 200 -6.12 -7.80 -3.92
CA LEU A 200 -5.40 -7.35 -2.72
C LEU A 200 -4.65 -6.05 -2.97
N PHE A 201 -4.02 -5.91 -4.13
CA PHE A 201 -3.36 -4.67 -4.54
C PHE A 201 -4.36 -3.52 -4.67
N LEU A 202 -5.53 -3.72 -5.27
CA LEU A 202 -6.57 -2.69 -5.37
C LEU A 202 -7.13 -2.29 -4.00
N ILE A 203 -7.33 -3.26 -3.10
CA ILE A 203 -7.73 -2.98 -1.71
C ILE A 203 -6.66 -2.14 -1.01
N TRP A 204 -5.38 -2.49 -1.19
CA TRP A 204 -4.28 -1.76 -0.56
C TRP A 204 -4.10 -0.35 -1.13
N TRP A 205 -4.09 -0.22 -2.46
CA TRP A 205 -3.83 1.03 -3.17
C TRP A 205 -5.02 2.01 -3.12
N GLN A 206 -6.24 1.52 -3.35
CA GLN A 206 -7.43 2.38 -3.44
C GLN A 206 -8.36 2.21 -2.23
N GLY A 207 -8.56 0.97 -1.78
CA GLY A 207 -9.50 0.66 -0.71
C GLY A 207 -9.12 1.32 0.61
N LEU A 208 -7.89 1.13 1.09
CA LEU A 208 -7.44 1.67 2.38
C LEU A 208 -7.56 3.21 2.43
N PRO A 209 -7.02 3.99 1.48
CA PRO A 209 -7.19 5.44 1.48
C PRO A 209 -8.67 5.86 1.41
N PHE A 210 -9.48 5.19 0.59
CA PHE A 210 -10.90 5.49 0.46
C PHE A 210 -11.67 5.31 1.78
N PHE A 211 -11.47 4.19 2.47
CA PHE A 211 -12.16 3.92 3.74
C PHE A 211 -11.68 4.80 4.88
N ALA A 212 -10.38 5.13 4.89
CA ALA A 212 -9.83 6.10 5.83
C ALA A 212 -10.47 7.48 5.62
N GLU A 213 -10.51 7.96 4.37
CA GLU A 213 -11.10 9.25 4.03
C GLU A 213 -12.61 9.31 4.35
N LEU A 214 -13.35 8.23 4.09
CA LEU A 214 -14.75 8.14 4.49
C LEU A 214 -14.93 8.23 6.01
N SER A 215 -14.05 7.57 6.77
CA SER A 215 -14.09 7.61 8.24
C SER A 215 -13.71 9.00 8.76
N ASN A 216 -12.70 9.66 8.17
CA ASN A 216 -12.30 11.02 8.47
C ASN A 216 -13.44 12.02 8.22
N LYS A 217 -14.07 11.97 7.04
CA LYS A 217 -15.22 12.83 6.71
C LYS A 217 -16.39 12.66 7.68
N ARG A 218 -16.69 11.42 8.07
CA ARG A 218 -17.72 11.16 9.10
C ARG A 218 -17.31 11.72 10.46
N GLY A 219 -16.06 11.57 10.85
CA GLY A 219 -15.51 12.17 12.07
C GLY A 219 -15.67 13.68 12.07
N TYR A 220 -15.40 14.34 10.95
CA TYR A 220 -15.57 15.79 10.79
C TYR A 220 -17.01 16.26 10.95
N GLU A 221 -17.97 15.58 10.33
CA GLU A 221 -19.39 15.93 10.51
C GLU A 221 -19.88 15.69 11.95
N ILE A 222 -19.41 14.63 12.61
CA ILE A 222 -19.74 14.34 14.02
C ILE A 222 -19.10 15.37 14.95
N TYR A 223 -17.86 15.78 14.67
CA TYR A 223 -17.13 16.82 15.37
C TYR A 223 -17.87 18.16 15.30
N LYS A 224 -18.35 18.55 14.11
CA LYS A 224 -19.17 19.77 13.93
C LYS A 224 -20.48 19.73 14.73
N ASN A 225 -21.02 18.54 15.00
CA ASN A 225 -22.21 18.35 15.84
C ASN A 225 -21.88 18.34 17.35
N GLY A 226 -20.63 18.62 17.75
CA GLY A 226 -20.18 18.67 19.15
C GLY A 226 -19.98 17.31 19.81
N GLN A 227 -20.11 16.21 19.07
CA GLN A 227 -19.97 14.85 19.62
C GLN A 227 -18.50 14.40 19.61
N LEU A 228 -17.68 15.03 20.45
CA LEU A 228 -16.22 14.90 20.40
C LEU A 228 -15.71 13.46 20.57
N ALA A 229 -16.22 12.70 21.55
CA ALA A 229 -15.76 11.31 21.77
C ALA A 229 -16.02 10.40 20.55
N THR A 230 -17.18 10.55 19.91
CA THR A 230 -17.52 9.77 18.70
C THR A 230 -16.69 10.22 17.51
N ALA A 231 -16.38 11.51 17.39
CA ALA A 231 -15.51 12.03 16.34
C ALA A 231 -14.07 11.49 16.48
N GLU A 232 -13.54 11.48 17.71
CA GLU A 232 -12.24 10.89 18.03
C GLU A 232 -12.17 9.43 17.57
N GLU A 233 -13.19 8.61 17.87
CA GLU A 233 -13.27 7.22 17.41
C GLU A 233 -13.17 7.12 15.88
N LYS A 234 -13.85 8.01 15.13
CA LYS A 234 -13.81 7.99 13.66
C LYS A 234 -12.47 8.45 13.09
N TYR A 235 -11.82 9.44 13.69
CA TYR A 235 -10.47 9.84 13.27
C TYR A 235 -9.43 8.77 13.58
N LEU A 236 -9.47 8.18 14.78
CA LEU A 236 -8.58 7.05 15.14
C LEU A 236 -8.81 5.85 14.22
N LYS A 237 -10.06 5.58 13.84
CA LYS A 237 -10.38 4.56 12.83
C LYS A 237 -9.79 4.90 11.46
N ALA A 238 -9.87 6.15 11.01
CA ALA A 238 -9.26 6.57 9.75
C ALA A 238 -7.73 6.32 9.76
N ILE A 239 -7.06 6.71 10.84
CA ILE A 239 -5.62 6.52 11.05
C ILE A 239 -5.24 5.03 11.14
N ALA A 240 -6.09 4.20 11.75
CA ALA A 240 -5.84 2.76 11.83
C ALA A 240 -5.95 2.06 10.46
N VAL A 241 -6.84 2.54 9.59
CA VAL A 241 -6.99 2.02 8.21
C VAL A 241 -5.86 2.52 7.31
N ASP A 242 -5.56 3.81 7.39
CA ASP A 242 -4.49 4.46 6.66
C ASP A 242 -3.70 5.39 7.60
N PRO A 243 -2.55 4.94 8.12
CA PRO A 243 -1.70 5.73 8.99
C PRO A 243 -1.20 7.03 8.35
N ASP A 244 -1.20 7.10 7.02
CA ASP A 244 -0.74 8.25 6.25
C ASP A 244 -1.91 9.20 5.87
N ASN A 245 -3.12 9.00 6.43
CA ASN A 245 -4.22 9.96 6.27
C ASN A 245 -3.95 11.23 7.10
N LEU A 246 -3.21 12.17 6.50
CA LEU A 246 -2.76 13.42 7.12
C LEU A 246 -3.94 14.31 7.55
N SER A 247 -5.04 14.30 6.79
CA SER A 247 -6.26 15.04 7.11
C SER A 247 -6.89 14.54 8.41
N ALA A 248 -6.90 13.22 8.65
CA ALA A 248 -7.38 12.63 9.89
C ALA A 248 -6.48 13.00 11.08
N HIS A 249 -5.16 13.01 10.90
CA HIS A 249 -4.23 13.52 11.92
C HIS A 249 -4.50 14.99 12.23
N TYR A 250 -4.62 15.85 11.22
CA TYR A 250 -4.93 17.27 11.41
C TYR A 250 -6.25 17.47 12.18
N ASN A 251 -7.31 16.77 11.77
CA ASN A 251 -8.63 16.87 12.39
C ASN A 251 -8.64 16.35 13.84
N LEU A 252 -7.91 15.26 14.11
CA LEU A 252 -7.74 14.77 15.47
C LEU A 252 -6.92 15.75 16.34
N GLY A 253 -5.95 16.44 15.74
CA GLY A 253 -5.23 17.55 16.37
C GLY A 253 -6.16 18.69 16.80
N ASN A 254 -7.06 19.13 15.90
CA ASN A 254 -8.07 20.15 16.22
C ASN A 254 -8.99 19.69 17.35
N LEU A 255 -9.43 18.43 17.31
CA LEU A 255 -10.28 17.87 18.36
C LEU A 255 -9.60 17.90 19.73
N TYR A 256 -8.33 17.48 19.83
CA TYR A 256 -7.61 17.54 21.10
C TYR A 256 -7.36 18.98 21.56
N GLU A 257 -7.24 19.91 20.63
CA GLU A 257 -7.12 21.31 20.98
C GLU A 257 -8.40 21.88 21.60
N ASP A 258 -9.58 21.51 21.07
CA ASP A 258 -10.87 21.88 21.68
C ASP A 258 -11.05 21.26 23.06
N LEU A 259 -10.48 20.07 23.29
CA LEU A 259 -10.38 19.44 24.60
C LEU A 259 -9.29 20.06 25.50
N GLN A 260 -8.61 21.11 25.03
CA GLN A 260 -7.48 21.77 25.70
C GLN A 260 -6.29 20.84 25.99
N ASN A 261 -6.21 19.68 25.34
CA ASN A 261 -5.07 18.78 25.39
C ASN A 261 -4.03 19.16 24.33
N PHE A 262 -3.32 20.26 24.58
CA PHE A 262 -2.35 20.83 23.65
C PHE A 262 -1.17 19.91 23.33
N GLN A 263 -0.84 18.97 24.23
CA GLN A 263 0.24 18.01 24.00
C GLN A 263 -0.13 17.01 22.89
N GLU A 264 -1.31 16.38 22.98
CA GLU A 264 -1.78 15.48 21.92
C GLU A 264 -2.08 16.26 20.63
N ALA A 265 -2.69 17.45 20.72
CA ALA A 265 -2.92 18.31 19.55
C ALA A 265 -1.63 18.55 18.75
N ARG A 266 -0.55 18.95 19.45
CA ARG A 266 0.77 19.17 18.87
C ARG A 266 1.33 17.90 18.20
N LYS A 267 1.20 16.74 18.83
CA LYS A 267 1.68 15.45 18.28
C LYS A 267 1.03 15.17 16.93
N TYR A 268 -0.29 15.31 16.82
CA TYR A 268 -1.00 15.06 15.57
C TYR A 268 -0.77 16.16 14.52
N TYR A 269 -0.66 17.43 14.92
CA TYR A 269 -0.26 18.49 14.00
C TYR A 269 1.14 18.28 13.43
N LEU A 270 2.11 17.76 14.20
CA LEU A 270 3.44 17.45 13.69
C LEU A 270 3.41 16.37 12.59
N ILE A 271 2.52 15.38 12.70
CA ILE A 271 2.36 14.35 11.67
C ILE A 271 1.75 14.97 10.41
N ALA A 272 0.67 15.74 10.55
CA ALA A 272 0.03 16.41 9.43
C ALA A 272 0.96 17.41 8.73
N ALA A 273 1.76 18.18 9.48
CA ALA A 273 2.73 19.12 8.93
C ALA A 273 3.84 18.42 8.12
N LYS A 274 4.32 17.25 8.56
CA LYS A 274 5.31 16.46 7.78
C LYS A 274 4.82 16.05 6.41
N GLY A 275 3.51 15.94 6.23
CA GLY A 275 2.88 15.67 4.94
C GLY A 275 2.35 16.93 4.25
N ASP A 276 2.88 18.10 4.61
CA ASP A 276 2.59 19.38 3.99
C ASP A 276 1.14 19.87 4.08
N ILE A 277 0.41 19.53 5.16
CA ILE A 277 -0.88 20.15 5.49
C ILE A 277 -0.63 21.59 6.02
N PRO A 278 -0.94 22.65 5.26
CA PRO A 278 -0.56 24.02 5.63
C PRO A 278 -1.23 24.52 6.92
N GLU A 279 -2.46 24.09 7.19
CA GLU A 279 -3.21 24.40 8.41
C GLU A 279 -2.49 23.89 9.67
N ALA A 280 -1.84 22.73 9.58
CA ALA A 280 -1.12 22.14 10.70
C ALA A 280 0.11 22.99 11.08
N TYR A 281 0.83 23.54 10.09
CA TYR A 281 1.92 24.49 10.33
C TYR A 281 1.43 25.77 11.02
N ASN A 282 0.28 26.29 10.60
CA ASN A 282 -0.34 27.44 11.23
C ASN A 282 -0.69 27.17 12.71
N ASN A 283 -1.29 26.02 13.01
CA ASN A 283 -1.67 25.65 14.38
C ASN A 283 -0.44 25.38 15.26
N LEU A 284 0.61 24.72 14.75
CA LEU A 284 1.89 24.58 15.44
C LEU A 284 2.55 25.93 15.72
N GLY A 285 2.49 26.84 14.75
CA GLY A 285 2.93 28.23 14.89
C GLY A 285 2.21 28.92 16.05
N ARG A 286 0.88 28.93 16.01
CA ARG A 286 0.03 29.56 17.04
C ARG A 286 0.26 28.97 18.43
N LEU A 287 0.25 27.63 18.58
CA LEU A 287 0.53 27.00 19.86
C LEU A 287 1.91 27.40 20.41
N SER A 288 2.90 27.53 19.53
CA SER A 288 4.25 27.97 19.92
C SER A 288 4.30 29.46 20.32
N ILE A 289 3.42 30.32 19.78
CA ILE A 289 3.28 31.72 20.22
C ILE A 289 2.73 31.75 21.65
N VAL A 290 1.65 31.02 21.92
CA VAL A 290 1.00 30.96 23.25
C VAL A 290 1.97 30.43 24.31
N GLU A 291 2.79 29.44 23.95
CA GLU A 291 3.86 28.91 24.80
C GLU A 291 5.09 29.84 24.93
N LYS A 292 5.07 31.02 24.29
CA LYS A 292 6.19 31.98 24.22
C LYS A 292 7.47 31.41 23.59
N LYS A 293 7.33 30.34 22.81
CA LYS A 293 8.38 29.68 22.02
C LYS A 293 8.49 30.36 20.66
N TYR A 294 8.85 31.64 20.67
CA TYR A 294 8.80 32.50 19.49
C TYR A 294 9.70 32.04 18.32
N PRO A 295 10.93 31.51 18.54
CA PRO A 295 11.74 30.98 17.45
C PRO A 295 11.06 29.79 16.74
N GLN A 296 10.46 28.87 17.50
CA GLN A 296 9.73 27.73 16.93
C GLN A 296 8.47 28.18 16.20
N ALA A 297 7.73 29.15 16.74
CA ALA A 297 6.56 29.72 16.07
C ALA A 297 6.92 30.29 14.69
N VAL A 298 7.98 31.10 14.62
CA VAL A 298 8.49 31.65 13.36
C VAL A 298 8.86 30.53 12.38
N PHE A 299 9.57 29.50 12.85
CA PHE A 299 9.96 28.36 12.03
C PHE A 299 8.75 27.68 11.38
N TRP A 300 7.75 27.28 12.18
CA TRP A 300 6.56 26.59 11.65
C TRP A 300 5.77 27.45 10.67
N LEU A 301 5.59 28.73 10.97
CA LEU A 301 4.86 29.65 10.10
C LEU A 301 5.59 29.85 8.76
N GLN A 302 6.92 29.97 8.78
CA GLN A 302 7.72 30.09 7.56
C GLN A 302 7.71 28.80 6.72
N GLN A 303 7.71 27.62 7.35
CA GLN A 303 7.54 26.36 6.64
C GLN A 303 6.17 26.31 5.95
N GLY A 304 5.08 26.63 6.66
CA GLY A 304 3.74 26.67 6.08
C GLY A 304 3.58 27.64 4.92
N ILE A 305 4.21 28.82 5.00
CA ILE A 305 4.26 29.80 3.89
C ILE A 305 5.02 29.24 2.69
N GLY A 306 6.11 28.51 2.94
CA GLY A 306 7.00 27.95 1.91
C GLY A 306 6.48 26.70 1.19
N ILE A 307 5.36 26.10 1.63
CA ILE A 307 4.75 24.94 0.95
C ILE A 307 4.40 25.32 -0.48
N GLN A 308 4.88 24.51 -1.43
CA GLN A 308 4.63 24.69 -2.86
C GLN A 308 3.18 24.32 -3.22
N GLY A 309 2.60 25.06 -4.16
CA GLY A 309 1.22 24.87 -4.60
C GLY A 309 0.21 25.85 -3.98
N SER A 310 -1.02 25.77 -4.47
CA SER A 310 -2.11 26.64 -4.05
C SER A 310 -2.52 26.31 -2.62
N LYS A 311 -2.62 27.35 -1.78
CA LYS A 311 -3.11 27.27 -0.39
C LYS A 311 -4.44 28.03 -0.32
N PRO A 312 -5.46 27.51 0.38
CA PRO A 312 -6.69 28.27 0.62
C PRO A 312 -6.39 29.64 1.23
N LEU A 313 -7.12 30.67 0.82
CA LEU A 313 -6.87 32.07 1.21
C LEU A 313 -6.88 32.25 2.73
N ASN A 314 -7.83 31.62 3.43
CA ASN A 314 -7.94 31.65 4.89
C ASN A 314 -6.69 31.11 5.59
N VAL A 315 -6.01 30.13 5.00
CA VAL A 315 -4.78 29.55 5.54
C VAL A 315 -3.60 30.48 5.28
N GLN A 316 -3.48 31.04 4.08
CA GLN A 316 -2.45 32.05 3.76
C GLN A 316 -2.57 33.26 4.70
N TYR A 317 -3.79 33.79 4.84
CA TYR A 317 -4.09 34.87 5.78
C TYR A 317 -3.64 34.51 7.20
N SER A 318 -4.03 33.34 7.70
CA SER A 318 -3.73 32.92 9.07
C SER A 318 -2.24 32.78 9.33
N LEU A 319 -1.48 32.23 8.36
CA LEU A 319 -0.03 32.10 8.43
C LEU A 319 0.65 33.47 8.55
N TYR A 320 0.32 34.42 7.67
CA TYR A 320 0.90 35.77 7.70
C TYR A 320 0.46 36.55 8.93
N LYS A 321 -0.81 36.45 9.34
CA LYS A 321 -1.32 37.08 10.55
C LYS A 321 -0.57 36.58 11.79
N ASN A 322 -0.42 35.27 11.94
CA ASN A 322 0.31 34.69 13.06
C ASN A 322 1.82 34.99 12.99
N LEU A 323 2.39 35.11 11.78
CA LEU A 323 3.79 35.57 11.61
C LEU A 323 3.93 37.02 12.09
N GLY A 324 2.96 37.87 11.75
CA GLY A 324 2.85 39.22 12.28
C GLY A 324 2.80 39.25 13.81
N TRP A 325 1.91 38.45 14.39
CA TRP A 325 1.75 38.33 15.84
C TRP A 325 3.04 37.89 16.55
N VAL A 326 3.69 36.81 16.10
CA VAL A 326 4.94 36.37 16.75
C VAL A 326 6.06 37.41 16.63
N ARG A 327 6.12 38.16 15.52
CA ARG A 327 7.11 39.24 15.36
C ARG A 327 6.81 40.43 16.28
N PHE A 328 5.54 40.72 16.51
CA PHE A 328 5.11 41.72 17.47
C PHE A 328 5.52 41.35 18.90
N GLU A 329 5.28 40.11 19.31
CA GLU A 329 5.74 39.57 20.60
C GLU A 329 7.27 39.63 20.76
N GLN A 330 8.01 39.45 19.65
CA GLN A 330 9.47 39.63 19.60
C GLN A 330 9.92 41.11 19.59
N LYS A 331 9.01 42.08 19.66
CA LYS A 331 9.25 43.52 19.49
C LYS A 331 9.91 43.89 18.15
N ARG A 332 9.76 43.04 17.13
CA ARG A 332 10.27 43.27 15.76
C ARG A 332 9.21 43.94 14.92
N TYR A 333 8.87 45.18 15.26
CA TYR A 333 7.74 45.91 14.69
C TYR A 333 7.76 46.01 13.16
N ASP A 334 8.92 46.22 12.54
CA ASP A 334 9.03 46.29 11.07
C ASP A 334 8.63 44.98 10.39
N LYS A 335 9.09 43.84 10.92
CA LYS A 335 8.74 42.52 10.38
C LYS A 335 7.31 42.11 10.70
N ALA A 336 6.79 42.59 11.84
CA ALA A 336 5.41 42.36 12.22
C ALA A 336 4.46 43.10 11.25
N GLU A 337 4.75 44.37 10.99
CA GLU A 337 4.02 45.19 10.04
C GLU A 337 4.05 44.61 8.63
N GLU A 338 5.22 44.21 8.12
CA GLU A 338 5.34 43.55 6.81
C GLU A 338 4.39 42.36 6.67
N ALA A 339 4.44 41.42 7.63
CA ALA A 339 3.61 40.22 7.59
C ALA A 339 2.11 40.53 7.74
N LEU A 340 1.73 41.47 8.61
CA LEU A 340 0.33 41.85 8.80
C LEU A 340 -0.23 42.59 7.59
N SER A 341 0.57 43.46 6.96
CA SER A 341 0.20 44.11 5.70
C SER A 341 -0.01 43.08 4.61
N THR A 342 0.88 42.08 4.48
CA THR A 342 0.65 40.97 3.53
C THR A 342 -0.67 40.24 3.80
N ALA A 343 -1.01 39.97 5.07
CA ALA A 343 -2.30 39.35 5.40
C ALA A 343 -3.51 40.23 5.00
N ILE A 344 -3.42 41.55 5.17
CA ILE A 344 -4.47 42.50 4.78
C ILE A 344 -4.60 42.57 3.26
N ASP A 345 -3.48 42.69 2.55
CA ASP A 345 -3.44 42.81 1.08
C ASP A 345 -4.05 41.59 0.39
N LEU A 346 -3.82 40.38 0.94
CA LEU A 346 -4.44 39.14 0.47
C LEU A 346 -5.98 39.21 0.46
N VAL A 347 -6.57 39.89 1.46
CA VAL A 347 -8.02 40.05 1.59
C VAL A 347 -8.55 41.16 0.70
N GLU A 348 -7.80 42.25 0.51
CA GLU A 348 -8.21 43.38 -0.33
C GLU A 348 -8.40 42.98 -1.81
N THR A 349 -7.66 41.98 -2.29
CA THR A 349 -7.76 41.48 -3.67
C THR A 349 -8.69 40.29 -3.86
N ALA A 350 -9.26 39.75 -2.78
CA ALA A 350 -10.02 38.51 -2.79
C ALA A 350 -11.49 38.68 -3.16
N THR A 351 -12.11 37.61 -3.65
CA THR A 351 -13.56 37.56 -3.88
C THR A 351 -14.35 37.48 -2.57
N LYS A 352 -15.62 37.89 -2.60
CA LYS A 352 -16.49 37.83 -1.41
C LYS A 352 -16.59 36.43 -0.81
N ASP A 353 -16.63 35.40 -1.65
CA ASP A 353 -16.76 34.01 -1.23
C ASP A 353 -15.50 33.49 -0.54
N GLU A 354 -14.32 33.91 -0.99
CA GLU A 354 -13.06 33.59 -0.32
C GLU A 354 -12.94 34.31 1.03
N ILE A 355 -13.35 35.58 1.09
CA ILE A 355 -13.34 36.39 2.31
C ILE A 355 -14.27 35.78 3.38
N ALA A 356 -15.42 35.24 2.96
CA ALA A 356 -16.37 34.58 3.88
C ALA A 356 -15.76 33.36 4.61
N GLN A 357 -14.69 32.77 4.10
CA GLN A 357 -13.99 31.65 4.75
C GLN A 357 -13.02 32.10 5.85
N ILE A 358 -12.79 33.40 6.02
CA ILE A 358 -11.85 33.96 7.00
C ILE A 358 -12.65 34.46 8.22
N ARG A 359 -12.76 33.61 9.25
CA ARG A 359 -13.49 33.95 10.49
C ARG A 359 -12.99 35.24 11.15
N ASN A 360 -11.67 35.40 11.27
CA ASN A 360 -11.06 36.48 12.07
C ASN A 360 -10.34 37.53 11.20
N ARG A 361 -10.98 37.96 10.11
CA ARG A 361 -10.38 38.87 9.11
C ARG A 361 -9.96 40.25 9.66
N GLY A 362 -10.52 40.70 10.78
CA GLY A 362 -10.13 41.95 11.44
C GLY A 362 -8.83 41.86 12.25
N SER A 363 -8.40 40.65 12.62
CA SER A 363 -7.28 40.44 13.54
C SER A 363 -5.96 41.07 13.06
N ALA A 364 -5.67 40.99 11.76
CA ALA A 364 -4.46 41.61 11.20
C ALA A 364 -4.45 43.14 11.36
N SER A 365 -5.58 43.82 11.09
CA SER A 365 -5.71 45.27 11.28
C SER A 365 -5.66 45.66 12.75
N CYS A 366 -6.24 44.87 13.65
CA CYS A 366 -6.17 45.11 15.10
C CYS A 366 -4.72 45.06 15.60
N LEU A 367 -3.98 43.99 15.26
CA LEU A 367 -2.56 43.84 15.61
C LEU A 367 -1.72 44.96 15.00
N LEU A 368 -1.98 45.33 13.74
CA LEU A 368 -1.25 46.41 13.08
C LEU A 368 -1.54 47.77 13.73
N GLY A 369 -2.78 48.05 14.13
CA GLY A 369 -3.15 49.23 14.90
C GLY A 369 -2.38 49.32 16.23
N GLN A 370 -2.25 48.21 16.95
CA GLN A 370 -1.44 48.14 18.18
C GLN A 370 0.04 48.43 17.92
N ILE A 371 0.64 47.80 16.90
CA ILE A 371 2.05 48.00 16.54
C ILE A 371 2.31 49.46 16.18
N LEU A 372 1.48 50.05 15.31
CA LEU A 372 1.67 51.43 14.86
C LEU A 372 1.51 52.44 16.00
N THR A 373 0.64 52.13 16.98
CA THR A 373 0.45 52.96 18.20
C THR A 373 1.66 52.90 19.12
N GLN A 374 2.37 51.76 19.18
CA GLN A 374 3.58 51.61 19.99
C GLN A 374 4.84 52.22 19.35
N ARG A 375 4.80 52.53 18.04
CA ARG A 375 5.94 53.17 17.38
C ARG A 375 6.10 54.62 17.85
N PRO A 376 7.35 55.10 17.96
CA PRO A 376 7.61 56.51 18.18
C PRO A 376 6.87 57.39 17.16
N ARG A 377 6.26 58.47 17.62
CA ARG A 377 5.66 59.48 16.75
C ARG A 377 6.75 60.17 15.94
N ALA A 378 6.48 60.39 14.66
CA ALA A 378 7.38 61.16 13.81
C ALA A 378 7.56 62.58 14.37
N LYS A 379 8.80 63.10 14.31
CA LYS A 379 9.12 64.45 14.81
C LYS A 379 8.53 65.57 13.94
N GLN A 380 8.34 65.30 12.65
CA GLN A 380 7.79 66.27 11.70
C GLN A 380 6.27 66.18 11.69
N ILE A 381 5.59 67.32 11.85
CA ILE A 381 4.12 67.40 11.95
C ILE A 381 3.41 66.70 10.78
N ALA A 382 3.86 66.93 9.53
CA ALA A 382 3.25 66.30 8.36
C ALA A 382 3.37 64.76 8.38
N LEU A 383 4.53 64.24 8.79
CA LEU A 383 4.74 62.80 8.93
C LEU A 383 3.95 62.23 10.11
N GLN A 384 3.83 62.98 11.20
CA GLN A 384 3.06 62.61 12.37
C GLN A 384 1.56 62.51 12.03
N GLN A 385 1.02 63.50 11.30
CA GLN A 385 -0.36 63.46 10.83
C GLN A 385 -0.63 62.25 9.92
N LYS A 386 0.29 61.95 8.99
CA LYS A 386 0.19 60.77 8.13
C LYS A 386 0.24 59.47 8.93
N GLN A 387 1.07 59.41 9.97
CA GLN A 387 1.16 58.27 10.88
C GLN A 387 -0.14 58.09 11.68
N GLU A 388 -0.69 59.15 12.25
CA GLU A 388 -1.98 59.13 12.97
C GLU A 388 -3.14 58.70 12.05
N GLN A 389 -3.18 59.18 10.81
CA GLN A 389 -4.18 58.72 9.82
C GLN A 389 -4.05 57.23 9.52
N LYS A 390 -2.82 56.71 9.39
CA LYS A 390 -2.56 55.28 9.19
C LYS A 390 -3.03 54.46 10.40
N ILE A 391 -2.72 54.91 11.62
CA ILE A 391 -3.16 54.27 12.88
C ILE A 391 -4.69 54.22 12.92
N LEU A 392 -5.36 55.35 12.68
CA LEU A 392 -6.82 55.43 12.70
C LEU A 392 -7.49 54.58 11.63
N LYS A 393 -6.90 54.46 10.42
CA LYS A 393 -7.39 53.55 9.39
C LYS A 393 -7.40 52.10 9.88
N GLN A 394 -6.32 51.66 10.54
CA GLN A 394 -6.22 50.29 11.04
C GLN A 394 -7.19 50.01 12.20
N TRP A 395 -7.36 50.95 13.13
CA TRP A 395 -8.36 50.81 14.19
C TRP A 395 -9.79 50.82 13.65
N GLN A 396 -10.08 51.61 12.62
CA GLN A 396 -11.38 51.60 11.95
C GLN A 396 -11.65 50.25 11.27
N GLN A 397 -10.70 49.73 10.49
CA GLN A 397 -10.81 48.39 9.88
C GLN A 397 -10.94 47.29 10.93
N CYS A 398 -10.16 47.35 12.01
CA CYS A 398 -10.27 46.43 13.14
C CYS A 398 -11.70 46.43 13.70
N TYR A 399 -12.23 47.61 14.04
CA TYR A 399 -13.58 47.74 14.61
C TYR A 399 -14.64 47.19 13.66
N GLU A 400 -14.68 47.68 12.42
CA GLU A 400 -15.67 47.28 11.41
C GLU A 400 -15.63 45.77 11.21
N LEU A 401 -14.46 45.20 10.95
CA LEU A 401 -14.33 43.77 10.63
C LEU A 401 -14.64 42.83 11.79
N VAL A 402 -14.28 43.21 13.04
CA VAL A 402 -14.58 42.38 14.21
C VAL A 402 -16.04 42.55 14.65
N SER A 403 -16.64 43.73 14.44
CA SER A 403 -18.03 44.01 14.83
C SER A 403 -19.05 43.17 14.07
N TYR A 404 -18.72 42.73 12.85
CA TYR A 404 -19.55 41.83 12.04
C TYR A 404 -19.67 40.42 12.64
N THR A 405 -18.72 39.99 13.48
CA THR A 405 -18.80 38.68 14.14
C THR A 405 -19.78 38.75 15.31
N PRO A 406 -20.82 37.90 15.37
CA PRO A 406 -21.78 37.91 16.47
C PRO A 406 -21.11 37.78 17.84
N ALA A 407 -21.63 38.49 18.86
CA ALA A 407 -21.03 38.52 20.19
C ALA A 407 -20.84 37.14 20.83
N LYS A 408 -21.71 36.17 20.53
CA LYS A 408 -21.61 34.79 21.05
C LYS A 408 -20.49 33.97 20.40
N GLU A 409 -19.96 34.41 19.26
CA GLU A 409 -18.95 33.70 18.47
C GLU A 409 -17.56 34.35 18.58
N ARG A 410 -17.50 35.55 19.17
CA ARG A 410 -16.23 36.25 19.41
C ARG A 410 -15.46 35.60 20.54
N SER A 411 -14.15 35.52 20.35
CA SER A 411 -13.20 35.20 21.40
C SER A 411 -12.99 36.39 22.34
N LEU A 412 -12.47 36.13 23.54
CA LEU A 412 -12.11 37.18 24.50
C LEU A 412 -11.15 38.21 23.88
N GLU A 413 -10.19 37.74 23.07
CA GLU A 413 -9.23 38.61 22.37
C GLU A 413 -9.93 39.54 21.36
N GLU A 414 -10.98 39.08 20.69
CA GLU A 414 -11.76 39.89 19.75
C GLU A 414 -12.60 40.96 20.47
N ASP A 415 -13.18 40.63 21.62
CA ASP A 415 -13.88 41.62 22.44
C ASP A 415 -12.92 42.70 22.98
N ASP A 416 -11.71 42.29 23.41
CA ASP A 416 -10.65 43.23 23.81
C ASP A 416 -10.24 44.15 22.66
N TRP A 417 -10.07 43.60 21.45
CA TRP A 417 -9.75 44.40 20.26
C TRP A 417 -10.86 45.38 19.90
N LEU A 418 -12.14 44.98 19.97
CA LEU A 418 -13.27 45.87 19.74
C LEU A 418 -13.27 47.05 20.71
N TYR A 419 -13.05 46.76 22.00
CA TYR A 419 -12.96 47.76 23.04
C TYR A 419 -11.82 48.75 22.78
N LEU A 420 -10.61 48.24 22.51
CA LEU A 420 -9.44 49.06 22.20
C LEU A 420 -9.66 49.92 20.95
N ALA A 421 -10.23 49.34 19.89
CA ALA A 421 -10.50 50.04 18.65
C ALA A 421 -11.51 51.19 18.85
N CYS A 422 -12.63 50.95 19.53
CA CYS A 422 -13.63 51.98 19.81
C CYS A 422 -13.07 53.10 20.70
N ASN A 423 -12.25 52.78 21.70
CA ASN A 423 -11.56 53.80 22.49
C ASN A 423 -10.66 54.68 21.63
N LYS A 424 -9.85 54.10 20.74
CA LYS A 424 -8.98 54.85 19.84
C LYS A 424 -9.74 55.68 18.81
N LEU A 425 -10.88 55.21 18.34
CA LEU A 425 -11.76 55.99 17.45
C LEU A 425 -12.40 57.18 18.19
N LYS A 426 -12.86 56.98 19.43
CA LYS A 426 -13.42 58.07 20.27
C LYS A 426 -12.38 59.13 20.61
N GLU A 427 -11.14 58.75 20.94
CA GLU A 427 -10.02 59.68 21.15
C GLU A 427 -9.80 60.61 19.94
N ALA A 428 -10.11 60.14 18.74
CA ALA A 428 -10.00 60.89 17.48
C ALA A 428 -11.34 61.49 17.00
N HIS A 429 -12.35 61.57 17.88
CA HIS A 429 -13.68 62.09 17.57
C HIS A 429 -14.40 61.38 16.40
N LYS A 430 -14.13 60.08 16.22
CA LYS A 430 -14.86 59.21 15.29
C LYS A 430 -15.93 58.39 16.01
N SER A 431 -17.02 58.08 15.31
CA SER A 431 -18.07 57.19 15.81
C SER A 431 -17.57 55.74 15.87
N CYS A 432 -18.05 54.99 16.87
CA CYS A 432 -17.96 53.53 16.96
C CYS A 432 -19.33 52.95 17.31
N GLU A 433 -20.35 53.31 16.54
CA GLU A 433 -21.69 52.73 16.65
C GLU A 433 -21.74 51.42 15.82
N SER A 434 -22.26 50.37 16.43
CA SER A 434 -22.50 49.08 15.78
C SER A 434 -23.64 49.23 14.75
N HIS A 435 -23.40 48.84 13.50
CA HIS A 435 -24.47 48.66 12.51
C HIS A 435 -25.22 47.36 12.71
#